data_AF-A0A7W9ZNN2-F1
#
_entry.id   AF-A0A7W9ZNN2-F1
#
_cell.length_a   1.000
_cell.length_b   1.000
_cell.length_c   1.000
_cell.angle_alpha   90.00
_cell.angle_beta   90.00
_cell.angle_gamma   90.00
#
_symmetry.space_group_name_H-M   'P 1'
#
loop_
_entity.id
_entity.type
_entity.pdbx_description
1 polymer ?
#
loop_
_entity_poly.entity_id
_entity_poly.type
_entity_poly.pdbx_seq_one_letter_code
_entity_poly.pdbx_strand_id
1 'polypeptide(L)'
;MMAITEIPNYGRWLSMKPSDFFRQVTDPNIREALLNFDDYRLAVNAILTIDATYGVLFDYLQKVDHPLLMQITARNNRRSIDDSDFKEHFAQQDQQFAVLRDAAYATKHGRLTGSKARLVTAAADIAIGGVGCGDMICGHDPLGGDAVFIQTGNQNLVRAEFLIEDVSKSTQALLQQLNA
;
A
#
# COMPACT_ATOMS: atom_id res chain seq x y z
N MET A 1 52.14 -19.92 -8.41
CA MET A 1 51.02 -20.56 -7.71
C MET A 1 50.36 -19.49 -6.86
N MET A 2 49.44 -18.71 -7.44
CA MET A 2 48.77 -17.60 -6.74
C MET A 2 47.58 -18.17 -5.97
N ALA A 3 47.53 -17.86 -4.68
CA ALA A 3 46.37 -18.15 -3.84
C ALA A 3 45.16 -17.39 -4.39
N ILE A 4 44.10 -18.12 -4.71
CA ILE A 4 42.80 -17.55 -5.02
C ILE A 4 42.29 -17.04 -3.67
N THR A 5 42.34 -15.73 -3.47
CA THR A 5 41.68 -15.05 -2.36
C THR A 5 40.18 -15.35 -2.44
N GLU A 6 39.66 -15.92 -1.36
CA GLU A 6 38.24 -16.18 -1.16
C GLU A 6 37.44 -14.91 -1.47
N ILE A 7 36.48 -15.03 -2.40
CA ILE A 7 35.48 -14.00 -2.64
C ILE A 7 34.69 -13.88 -1.34
N PRO A 8 34.52 -12.68 -0.75
CA PRO A 8 33.69 -12.54 0.43
C PRO A 8 32.31 -13.06 0.09
N ASN A 9 31.86 -14.05 0.85
CA ASN A 9 30.49 -14.51 0.83
C ASN A 9 29.63 -13.29 1.21
N TYR A 10 29.02 -12.63 0.22
CA TYR A 10 28.00 -11.61 0.41
C TYR A 10 26.75 -12.31 0.97
N GLY A 11 26.91 -12.83 2.19
CA GLY A 11 25.88 -13.47 2.94
C GLY A 11 24.77 -12.47 3.14
N ARG A 12 23.59 -12.83 2.63
CA ARG A 12 22.31 -12.48 3.23
C ARG A 12 22.20 -10.97 3.50
N TRP A 13 21.89 -10.18 2.46
CA TRP A 13 21.28 -8.86 2.68
C TRP A 13 20.18 -9.08 3.72
N LEU A 14 20.39 -8.55 4.93
CA LEU A 14 19.40 -8.59 5.99
C LEU A 14 18.18 -7.89 5.40
N SER A 15 17.18 -8.69 5.00
CA SER A 15 15.93 -8.12 4.52
C SER A 15 15.44 -7.20 5.62
N MET A 16 15.19 -5.94 5.29
CA MET A 16 14.68 -4.97 6.24
C MET A 16 13.42 -5.57 6.87
N LYS A 17 13.34 -5.56 8.21
CA LYS A 17 12.12 -6.01 8.89
C LYS A 17 10.94 -5.14 8.43
N PRO A 18 9.76 -5.71 8.17
CA PRO A 18 8.59 -4.95 7.75
C PRO A 18 8.24 -3.79 8.69
N SER A 19 8.31 -4.00 10.01
CA SER A 19 8.16 -2.95 11.03
C SER A 19 9.17 -1.82 10.90
N ASP A 20 10.42 -2.13 10.59
CA ASP A 20 11.45 -1.12 10.34
C ASP A 20 11.18 -0.35 9.07
N PHE A 21 10.79 -1.03 7.98
CA PHE A 21 10.41 -0.37 6.73
C PHE A 21 9.22 0.57 6.94
N PHE A 22 8.19 0.09 7.63
CA PHE A 22 7.02 0.91 7.95
C PHE A 22 7.43 2.15 8.74
N ARG A 23 8.20 1.99 9.83
CA ARG A 23 8.61 3.10 10.69
C ARG A 23 9.52 4.12 9.99
N GLN A 24 10.43 3.67 9.14
CA GLN A 24 11.46 4.54 8.55
C GLN A 24 11.03 5.14 7.20
N VAL A 25 10.10 4.50 6.50
CA VAL A 25 9.71 4.90 5.14
C VAL A 25 8.22 5.21 5.09
N THR A 26 7.36 4.28 5.47
CA THR A 26 5.91 4.41 5.26
C THR A 26 5.27 5.44 6.22
N ASP A 27 5.52 5.34 7.52
CA ASP A 27 4.96 6.23 8.55
C ASP A 27 5.31 7.72 8.32
N PRO A 28 6.56 8.10 7.96
CA PRO A 28 6.86 9.48 7.58
C PRO A 28 6.04 9.97 6.37
N ASN A 29 5.90 9.16 5.32
CA ASN A 29 5.10 9.53 4.14
C ASN A 29 3.60 9.67 4.49
N ILE A 30 3.08 8.79 5.35
CA ILE A 30 1.71 8.90 5.87
C ILE A 30 1.52 10.20 6.63
N ARG A 31 2.41 10.53 7.57
CA ARG A 31 2.29 11.76 8.38
C ARG A 31 2.30 13.01 7.53
N GLU A 32 3.22 13.10 6.58
CA GLU A 32 3.29 14.24 5.66
C GLU A 32 2.02 14.36 4.80
N ALA A 33 1.46 13.23 4.33
CA ALA A 33 0.21 13.22 3.58
C ALA A 33 -0.99 13.64 4.42
N LEU A 34 -1.06 13.27 5.71
CA LEU A 34 -2.15 13.67 6.61
C LEU A 34 -2.06 15.13 7.05
N LEU A 35 -0.84 15.67 7.16
CA LEU A 35 -0.63 17.09 7.47
C LEU A 35 -0.93 17.99 6.26
N ASN A 36 -0.75 17.48 5.05
CA ASN A 36 -0.93 18.20 3.78
C ASN A 36 -1.88 17.40 2.87
N PHE A 37 -3.11 17.20 3.32
CA PHE A 37 -4.09 16.29 2.69
C PHE A 37 -4.59 16.77 1.30
N ASP A 38 -4.25 17.99 0.92
CA ASP A 38 -4.49 18.59 -0.40
C ASP A 38 -3.32 18.39 -1.37
N ASP A 39 -2.15 17.90 -0.91
CA ASP A 39 -0.99 17.62 -1.75
C ASP A 39 -1.08 16.21 -2.38
N TYR A 40 -1.38 16.19 -3.68
CA TYR A 40 -1.41 14.98 -4.50
C TYR A 40 -0.16 14.12 -4.41
N ARG A 41 1.03 14.73 -4.42
CA ARG A 41 2.29 13.97 -4.41
C ARG A 41 2.51 13.28 -3.09
N LEU A 42 2.19 13.94 -1.98
CA LEU A 42 2.31 13.35 -0.65
C LEU A 42 1.30 12.22 -0.47
N ALA A 43 0.04 12.41 -0.91
CA ALA A 43 -0.96 11.35 -0.91
C ALA A 43 -0.51 10.12 -1.74
N VAL A 44 -0.03 10.33 -2.96
CA VAL A 44 0.46 9.22 -3.81
C VAL A 44 1.67 8.52 -3.18
N ASN A 45 2.61 9.26 -2.59
CA ASN A 45 3.77 8.66 -1.93
C ASN A 45 3.35 7.80 -0.73
N ALA A 46 2.39 8.26 0.09
CA ALA A 46 1.84 7.47 1.18
C ALA A 46 1.19 6.18 0.65
N ILE A 47 0.36 6.27 -0.38
CA ILE A 47 -0.30 5.10 -1.02
C ILE A 47 0.74 4.09 -1.53
N LEU A 48 1.77 4.57 -2.24
CA LEU A 48 2.81 3.70 -2.80
C LEU A 48 3.67 3.04 -1.71
N THR A 49 3.99 3.76 -0.65
CA THR A 49 4.81 3.23 0.46
C THR A 49 4.02 2.26 1.34
N ILE A 50 2.71 2.43 1.49
CA ILE A 50 1.83 1.44 2.12
C ILE A 50 1.83 0.13 1.30
N ASP A 51 1.60 0.20 -0.01
CA ASP A 51 1.66 -0.99 -0.88
C ASP A 51 3.05 -1.65 -0.85
N ALA A 52 4.12 -0.85 -0.75
CA ALA A 52 5.48 -1.35 -0.61
C ALA A 52 5.69 -2.09 0.73
N THR A 53 5.10 -1.63 1.84
CA THR A 53 5.16 -2.32 3.14
C THR A 53 4.65 -3.76 3.02
N TYR A 54 3.54 -3.98 2.31
CA TYR A 54 3.01 -5.32 2.10
C TYR A 54 3.94 -6.19 1.25
N GLY A 55 4.66 -5.61 0.28
CA GLY A 55 5.68 -6.32 -0.49
C GLY A 55 6.89 -6.72 0.35
N VAL A 56 7.35 -5.83 1.22
CA VAL A 56 8.42 -6.13 2.20
C VAL A 56 7.96 -7.18 3.20
N LEU A 57 6.72 -7.11 3.67
CA LEU A 57 6.11 -8.10 4.55
C LEU A 57 6.06 -9.48 3.88
N PHE A 58 5.60 -9.55 2.63
CA PHE A 58 5.56 -10.82 1.90
C PHE A 58 6.94 -11.46 1.76
N ASP A 59 7.94 -10.70 1.30
CA ASP A 59 9.32 -11.18 1.16
C ASP A 59 9.91 -11.63 2.51
N TYR A 60 9.63 -10.89 3.59
CA TYR A 60 10.05 -11.27 4.94
C TYR A 60 9.42 -12.60 5.37
N LEU A 61 8.10 -12.74 5.21
CA LEU A 61 7.36 -13.95 5.61
C LEU A 61 7.80 -15.18 4.81
N GLN A 62 8.16 -15.01 3.53
CA GLN A 62 8.73 -16.08 2.72
C GLN A 62 10.09 -16.54 3.27
N LYS A 63 10.94 -15.59 3.68
CA LYS A 63 12.29 -15.89 4.20
C LYS A 63 12.29 -16.63 5.54
N VAL A 64 11.22 -16.49 6.32
CA VAL A 64 11.07 -17.14 7.63
C VAL A 64 10.08 -18.31 7.61
N ASP A 65 9.63 -18.74 6.42
CA ASP A 65 8.65 -19.81 6.22
C ASP A 65 7.41 -19.65 7.12
N HIS A 66 6.87 -18.42 7.20
CA HIS A 66 5.81 -18.12 8.15
C HIS A 66 4.51 -18.90 7.85
N PRO A 67 3.88 -19.55 8.84
CA PRO A 67 2.67 -20.39 8.63
C PRO A 67 1.47 -19.66 8.00
N LEU A 68 1.39 -18.33 8.16
CA LEU A 68 0.36 -17.51 7.51
C LEU A 68 0.32 -17.72 5.99
N LEU A 69 1.47 -17.92 5.36
CA LEU A 69 1.55 -18.10 3.90
C LEU A 69 0.85 -19.38 3.43
N MET A 70 0.70 -20.39 4.29
CA MET A 70 -0.03 -21.62 3.96
C MET A 70 -1.55 -21.41 3.89
N GLN A 71 -2.05 -20.30 4.44
CA GLN A 71 -3.48 -19.94 4.43
C GLN A 71 -3.87 -19.18 3.16
N ILE A 72 -2.89 -18.75 2.36
CA ILE A 72 -3.10 -17.94 1.16
C ILE A 72 -3.11 -18.86 -0.06
N THR A 73 -4.20 -18.79 -0.82
CA THR A 73 -4.37 -19.60 -2.03
C THR A 73 -3.74 -18.88 -3.23
N ALA A 74 -2.81 -19.55 -3.91
CA ALA A 74 -2.25 -19.05 -5.16
C ALA A 74 -3.33 -18.98 -6.24
N ARG A 75 -3.39 -17.87 -6.99
CA ARG A 75 -4.35 -17.75 -8.10
C ARG A 75 -3.89 -18.55 -9.31
N ASN A 76 -4.84 -18.88 -10.20
CA ASN A 76 -4.60 -19.52 -11.50
C ASN A 76 -3.88 -20.87 -11.43
N ASN A 77 -4.16 -21.70 -10.42
CA ASN A 77 -3.56 -23.03 -10.23
C ASN A 77 -2.01 -23.03 -10.20
N ARG A 78 -1.40 -21.91 -9.79
CA ARG A 78 0.05 -21.82 -9.64
C ARG A 78 0.53 -22.66 -8.46
N ARG A 79 1.78 -23.13 -8.56
CA ARG A 79 2.43 -23.94 -7.50
C ARG A 79 2.88 -23.10 -6.30
N SER A 80 3.04 -21.79 -6.45
CA SER A 80 3.53 -20.88 -5.42
C SER A 80 2.75 -19.57 -5.43
N ILE A 81 2.54 -19.01 -4.25
CA ILE A 81 1.99 -17.66 -4.06
C ILE A 81 3.01 -16.61 -4.49
N ASP A 82 2.52 -15.47 -4.99
CA ASP A 82 3.32 -14.27 -5.26
C ASP A 82 2.82 -13.06 -4.44
N ASP A 83 3.53 -11.93 -4.54
CA ASP A 83 3.18 -10.68 -3.84
C ASP A 83 1.75 -10.22 -4.17
N SER A 84 1.31 -10.43 -5.41
CA SER A 84 -0.03 -10.04 -5.84
C SER A 84 -1.12 -10.90 -5.21
N ASP A 85 -0.85 -12.19 -4.99
CA ASP A 85 -1.75 -13.11 -4.28
C ASP A 85 -1.81 -12.78 -2.79
N PHE A 86 -0.66 -12.47 -2.19
CA PHE A 86 -0.57 -12.02 -0.81
C PHE A 86 -1.38 -10.74 -0.56
N LYS A 87 -1.15 -9.70 -1.38
CA LYS A 87 -1.92 -8.45 -1.29
C LYS A 87 -3.39 -8.62 -1.64
N GLU A 88 -3.75 -9.64 -2.42
CA GLU A 88 -5.15 -9.95 -2.67
C GLU A 88 -5.86 -10.51 -1.44
N HIS A 89 -5.20 -11.39 -0.70
CA HIS A 89 -5.74 -11.96 0.53
C HIS A 89 -6.17 -10.87 1.53
N PHE A 90 -5.34 -9.85 1.75
CA PHE A 90 -5.66 -8.73 2.64
C PHE A 90 -6.73 -7.80 2.06
N ALA A 91 -6.70 -7.53 0.75
CA ALA A 91 -7.71 -6.69 0.11
C ALA A 91 -9.13 -7.30 0.14
N GLN A 92 -9.25 -8.63 0.28
CA GLN A 92 -10.54 -9.27 0.47
C GLN A 92 -11.11 -9.09 1.88
N GLN A 93 -10.27 -8.73 2.86
CA GLN A 93 -10.64 -8.56 4.26
C GLN A 93 -10.77 -7.07 4.63
N ASP A 94 -9.99 -6.21 3.97
CA ASP A 94 -9.96 -4.77 4.19
C ASP A 94 -10.23 -4.06 2.85
N GLN A 95 -11.44 -3.51 2.72
CA GLN A 95 -11.87 -2.80 1.52
C GLN A 95 -11.10 -1.49 1.31
N GLN A 96 -10.68 -0.82 2.38
CA GLN A 96 -9.91 0.42 2.27
C GLN A 96 -8.51 0.12 1.73
N PHE A 97 -7.88 -0.95 2.23
CA PHE A 97 -6.64 -1.45 1.67
C PHE A 97 -6.81 -1.87 0.20
N ALA A 98 -7.94 -2.49 -0.16
CA ALA A 98 -8.23 -2.83 -1.55
C ALA A 98 -8.20 -1.60 -2.48
N VAL A 99 -8.79 -0.49 -2.05
CA VAL A 99 -8.77 0.79 -2.77
C VAL A 99 -7.34 1.31 -2.89
N LEU A 100 -6.58 1.40 -1.79
CA LEU A 100 -5.22 1.92 -1.83
C LEU A 100 -4.26 1.07 -2.67
N ARG A 101 -4.37 -0.25 -2.59
CA ARG A 101 -3.57 -1.16 -3.42
C ARG A 101 -3.91 -0.99 -4.91
N ASP A 102 -5.20 -0.91 -5.24
CA ASP A 102 -5.62 -0.72 -6.63
C ASP A 102 -5.17 0.66 -7.15
N ALA A 103 -5.24 1.71 -6.32
CA ALA A 103 -4.69 3.03 -6.59
C ALA A 103 -3.16 2.96 -6.83
N ALA A 104 -2.41 2.29 -5.97
CA ALA A 104 -0.97 2.08 -6.13
C ALA A 104 -0.62 1.38 -7.45
N TYR A 105 -1.35 0.31 -7.79
CA TYR A 105 -1.17 -0.40 -9.06
C TYR A 105 -1.53 0.48 -10.26
N ALA A 106 -2.64 1.22 -10.20
CA ALA A 106 -3.05 2.12 -11.26
C ALA A 106 -2.00 3.23 -11.48
N THR A 107 -1.43 3.79 -10.41
CA THR A 107 -0.33 4.76 -10.49
C THR A 107 0.93 4.15 -11.11
N LYS A 108 1.31 2.92 -10.74
CA LYS A 108 2.50 2.23 -11.29
C LYS A 108 2.36 1.87 -12.77
N HIS A 109 1.16 1.51 -13.21
CA HIS A 109 0.91 0.96 -14.56
C HIS A 109 0.11 1.90 -15.48
N GLY A 110 -0.30 3.07 -14.98
CA GLY A 110 -1.14 4.04 -15.68
C GLY A 110 -2.62 3.64 -15.75
N ARG A 111 -2.91 2.45 -16.30
CA ARG A 111 -4.27 1.89 -16.37
C ARG A 111 -4.24 0.38 -16.18
N LEU A 112 -5.12 -0.12 -15.32
CA LEU A 112 -5.31 -1.55 -15.08
C LEU A 112 -6.27 -2.12 -16.11
N THR A 113 -5.80 -3.12 -16.85
CA THR A 113 -6.59 -3.89 -17.81
C THR A 113 -6.63 -5.36 -17.38
N GLY A 114 -7.81 -5.97 -17.33
CA GLY A 114 -7.93 -7.40 -16.98
C GLY A 114 -9.36 -7.79 -16.62
N SER A 115 -9.57 -9.09 -16.39
CA SER A 115 -10.87 -9.66 -16.01
C SER A 115 -11.25 -9.43 -14.54
N LYS A 116 -10.31 -8.99 -13.72
CA LYS A 116 -10.53 -8.77 -12.29
C LYS A 116 -11.18 -7.41 -12.05
N ALA A 117 -12.29 -7.40 -11.33
CA ALA A 117 -12.90 -6.18 -10.83
C ALA A 117 -11.90 -5.45 -9.91
N ARG A 118 -11.52 -4.24 -10.30
CA ARG A 118 -10.66 -3.33 -9.53
C ARG A 118 -11.51 -2.16 -9.08
N LEU A 119 -11.28 -1.70 -7.85
CA LEU A 119 -11.99 -0.55 -7.33
C LEU A 119 -11.46 0.74 -7.94
N VAL A 120 -10.16 0.80 -8.23
CA VAL A 120 -9.49 1.92 -8.90
C VAL A 120 -8.81 1.37 -10.15
N THR A 121 -9.01 2.02 -11.30
CA THR A 121 -8.62 1.44 -12.60
C THR A 121 -7.59 2.25 -13.35
N ALA A 122 -7.47 3.54 -13.08
CA ALA A 122 -6.53 4.45 -13.73
C ALA A 122 -5.85 5.37 -12.72
N ALA A 123 -4.63 5.80 -13.02
CA ALA A 123 -3.94 6.82 -12.22
C ALA A 123 -4.74 8.13 -12.16
N ALA A 124 -5.51 8.42 -13.22
CA ALA A 124 -6.40 9.57 -13.30
C ALA A 124 -7.63 9.47 -12.36
N ASP A 125 -7.91 8.28 -11.81
CA ASP A 125 -8.96 8.12 -10.80
C ASP A 125 -8.50 8.67 -9.43
N ILE A 126 -7.24 9.09 -9.29
CA ILE A 126 -6.71 9.81 -8.13
C ILE A 126 -6.51 11.26 -8.57
N ALA A 127 -7.20 12.20 -7.92
CA ALA A 127 -7.17 13.60 -8.35
C ALA A 127 -7.36 14.55 -7.18
N ILE A 128 -6.86 15.78 -7.34
CA ILE A 128 -7.23 16.90 -6.47
C ILE A 128 -8.62 17.37 -6.89
N GLY A 129 -9.48 17.62 -5.90
CA GLY A 129 -10.81 18.20 -6.11
C GLY A 129 -11.16 19.19 -5.00
N GLY A 130 -12.05 20.13 -5.32
CA GLY A 130 -12.58 21.06 -4.33
C GLY A 130 -13.51 20.37 -3.35
N VAL A 131 -13.38 20.72 -2.07
CA VAL A 131 -14.22 20.20 -0.98
C VAL A 131 -15.56 20.93 -0.98
N GLY A 132 -16.62 20.23 -1.40
CA GLY A 132 -17.98 20.75 -1.44
C GLY A 132 -18.74 20.61 -0.11
N CYS A 133 -19.97 21.14 -0.04
CA CYS A 133 -20.81 21.09 1.16
C CYS A 133 -21.18 19.68 1.66
N GLY A 134 -20.93 18.62 0.88
CA GLY A 134 -21.12 17.22 1.29
C GLY A 134 -19.84 16.55 1.82
N ASP A 135 -18.67 17.09 1.49
CA ASP A 135 -17.35 16.51 1.81
C ASP A 135 -16.58 17.34 2.84
N MET A 136 -17.11 18.53 3.17
CA MET A 136 -16.53 19.48 4.10
C MET A 136 -16.67 19.02 5.55
N ILE A 137 -15.54 19.02 6.26
CA ILE A 137 -15.45 18.77 7.69
C ILE A 137 -15.17 20.10 8.38
N CYS A 138 -16.18 20.56 9.13
CA CYS A 138 -16.11 21.82 9.84
C CYS A 138 -14.96 21.82 10.86
N GLY A 139 -14.05 22.78 10.74
CA GLY A 139 -12.87 22.90 11.61
C GLY A 139 -11.65 22.09 11.19
N HIS A 140 -11.77 21.29 10.12
CA HIS A 140 -10.67 20.59 9.46
C HIS A 140 -10.36 21.22 8.10
N ASP A 141 -11.39 21.37 7.26
CA ASP A 141 -11.23 21.90 5.91
C ASP A 141 -11.26 23.43 5.87
N PRO A 142 -10.35 24.07 5.11
CA PRO A 142 -10.51 25.47 4.76
C PRO A 142 -11.75 25.66 3.87
N LEU A 143 -12.42 26.80 4.03
CA LEU A 143 -13.57 27.14 3.17
C LEU A 143 -13.13 27.26 1.72
N GLY A 144 -13.69 26.40 0.85
CA GLY A 144 -13.30 26.30 -0.55
C GLY A 144 -11.93 25.66 -0.76
N GLY A 145 -11.44 24.90 0.23
CA GLY A 145 -10.20 24.14 0.14
C GLY A 145 -10.30 22.95 -0.81
N ASP A 146 -9.14 22.37 -1.09
CA ASP A 146 -9.00 21.18 -1.91
C ASP A 146 -8.66 19.96 -1.04
N ALA A 147 -8.89 18.77 -1.57
CA ALA A 147 -8.41 17.51 -1.01
C ALA A 147 -8.09 16.52 -2.13
N VAL A 148 -7.30 15.49 -1.82
CA VAL A 148 -7.06 14.39 -2.76
C VAL A 148 -8.20 13.36 -2.64
N PHE A 149 -8.85 13.06 -3.76
CA PHE A 149 -9.91 12.08 -3.88
C PHE A 149 -9.49 10.88 -4.71
N ILE A 150 -10.01 9.71 -4.35
CA ILE A 150 -9.90 8.48 -5.11
C ILE A 150 -11.30 8.10 -5.59
N GLN A 151 -11.46 8.04 -6.91
CA GLN A 151 -12.67 7.56 -7.55
C GLN A 151 -12.66 6.05 -7.58
N THR A 152 -13.72 5.46 -7.01
CA THR A 152 -13.95 4.03 -7.06
C THR A 152 -14.92 3.66 -8.19
N GLY A 153 -14.93 2.39 -8.62
CA GLY A 153 -15.73 1.91 -9.76
C GLY A 153 -17.24 2.20 -9.71
N ASN A 154 -17.79 2.51 -8.53
CA ASN A 154 -19.19 2.96 -8.37
C ASN A 154 -19.38 4.48 -8.55
N GLN A 155 -18.36 5.18 -9.05
CA GLN A 155 -18.26 6.65 -9.09
C GLN A 155 -18.28 7.33 -7.72
N ASN A 156 -18.14 6.57 -6.63
CA ASN A 156 -17.98 7.14 -5.30
C ASN A 156 -16.58 7.73 -5.19
N LEU A 157 -16.52 9.01 -4.81
CA LEU A 157 -15.30 9.70 -4.44
C LEU A 157 -15.05 9.48 -2.95
N VAL A 158 -13.84 9.08 -2.61
CA VAL A 158 -13.42 8.91 -1.22
C VAL A 158 -12.16 9.74 -0.99
N ARG A 159 -12.11 10.49 0.11
CA ARG A 159 -10.93 11.28 0.46
C ARG A 159 -9.77 10.34 0.80
N ALA A 160 -8.62 10.59 0.17
CA ALA A 160 -7.44 9.76 0.31
C ALA A 160 -6.92 9.74 1.75
N GLU A 161 -7.02 10.86 2.48
CA GLU A 161 -6.53 10.98 3.85
C GLU A 161 -7.17 9.94 4.80
N PHE A 162 -8.48 9.69 4.69
CA PHE A 162 -9.16 8.71 5.55
C PHE A 162 -8.77 7.28 5.22
N LEU A 163 -8.62 6.98 3.93
CA LEU A 163 -8.12 5.68 3.50
C LEU A 163 -6.70 5.45 4.00
N ILE A 164 -5.83 6.46 3.87
CA ILE A 164 -4.44 6.42 4.34
C ILE A 164 -4.40 6.23 5.85
N GLU A 165 -5.19 6.97 6.62
CA GLU A 165 -5.21 6.90 8.08
C GLU A 165 -5.70 5.52 8.57
N ASP A 166 -6.80 5.02 8.02
CA ASP A 166 -7.38 3.75 8.47
C ASP A 166 -6.50 2.55 8.08
N VAL A 167 -5.98 2.55 6.85
CA VAL A 167 -5.06 1.50 6.40
C VAL A 167 -3.72 1.57 7.14
N SER A 168 -3.27 2.76 7.56
CA SER A 168 -2.10 2.89 8.43
C SER A 168 -2.29 2.15 9.75
N LYS A 169 -3.46 2.35 10.40
CA LYS A 169 -3.81 1.67 11.65
C LYS A 169 -3.89 0.16 11.47
N SER A 170 -4.55 -0.31 10.40
CA SER A 170 -4.67 -1.75 10.12
C SER A 170 -3.31 -2.39 9.79
N THR A 171 -2.46 -1.69 9.03
CA THR A 171 -1.09 -2.11 8.72
C THR A 171 -0.25 -2.20 9.99
N GLN A 172 -0.28 -1.20 10.87
CA GLN A 172 0.46 -1.22 12.12
C GLN A 172 0.02 -2.38 13.03
N ALA A 173 -1.29 -2.61 13.14
CA ALA A 173 -1.83 -3.73 13.91
C ALA A 173 -1.38 -5.09 13.34
N LEU A 174 -1.39 -5.25 12.01
CA LEU A 174 -0.92 -6.45 11.33
C LEU A 174 0.56 -6.73 11.62
N LEU A 175 1.41 -5.72 11.49
CA LEU A 175 2.85 -5.83 11.75
C LEU A 175 3.13 -6.24 13.21
N GLN A 176 2.40 -5.66 14.16
CA GLN A 176 2.48 -6.03 15.58
C GLN A 176 2.05 -7.48 15.82
N GLN A 177 0.93 -7.92 15.23
CA GLN A 177 0.42 -9.28 15.38
C GLN A 177 1.41 -10.33 14.84
N LEU A 178 2.10 -10.00 13.75
CA LEU A 178 3.06 -10.91 13.10
C LEU A 178 4.48 -10.80 13.66
N ASN A 179 4.72 -9.90 14.63
CA ASN A 179 6.06 -9.54 15.12
C ASN A 179 7.03 -9.21 13.96
N ALA A 180 6.51 -8.59 12.90
CA ALA A 180 7.20 -8.35 11.63
C ALA A 180 7.51 -6.87 11.46
#